data_AF-A0A2G1X4N5-F1
#
_entry.id   AF-A0A2G1X4N5-F1
#
_cell.length_a   1.000
_cell.length_b   1.000
_cell.length_c   1.000
_cell.angle_alpha   90.00
_cell.angle_beta   90.00
_cell.angle_gamma   90.00
#
_symmetry.space_group_name_H-M   'P 1'
#
loop_
_entity.id
_entity.type
_entity.pdbx_description
1 polymer ?
#
loop_
_entity_poly.entity_id
_entity_poly.type
_entity_poly.pdbx_seq_one_letter_code
_entity_poly.pdbx_strand_id
1 'polypeptide(L)'
;MVLVSETDYRAQLEDLQQELDNIERAPETTLEIFGQSRVEQRWEELLVYFLDSTNPHGFDTDVLRAFLRALYSHGNTSMPGPLRNLEHVEVSSQVSTGNGIADILLRQPDEWFVCIELKVDSPETNAQTDRYAEAARLGDLDTRQHSGTNEYVYIAPKEAPASVSKDFVDISWEHIVTELETVLTDGFGKYPSKSSAQLADFIDTIQLELNMGDINQISEETVLYTEYAETINRVQDAFERDKEQLYNSLEETFFAEFGHDEWASNTRPNTYIQLYKPEWRNIGSGTNIEYEPHLSLNQKQPTIRLRLDIEHTGKNAIREELSSKVSPETFEDAGWEYVDGAYALVAKSVPLDIENPEASVQEAIEELLQLHSLVGEPIEEIVNKYTE
;
A
#
# COMPACT_ATOMS: atom_id res chain seq x y z
N MET A 1 -11.94 38.41 -14.98
CA MET A 1 -11.93 37.67 -13.71
C MET A 1 -13.37 37.59 -13.24
N VAL A 2 -14.06 36.51 -13.59
CA VAL A 2 -15.44 36.30 -13.18
C VAL A 2 -15.38 35.69 -11.78
N LEU A 3 -15.92 36.40 -10.79
CA LEU A 3 -16.12 35.87 -9.46
C LEU A 3 -17.24 34.84 -9.54
N VAL A 4 -16.86 33.59 -9.71
CA VAL A 4 -17.74 32.45 -9.54
C VAL A 4 -18.06 32.34 -8.05
N SER A 5 -19.35 32.41 -7.70
CA SER A 5 -19.85 32.43 -6.31
C SER A 5 -19.77 31.05 -5.66
N GLU A 6 -19.67 30.97 -4.32
CA GLU A 6 -19.69 29.70 -3.55
C GLU A 6 -20.82 28.74 -3.92
N THR A 7 -21.99 29.27 -4.31
CA THR A 7 -23.15 28.48 -4.76
C THR A 7 -22.89 27.68 -6.04
N ASP A 8 -21.95 28.12 -6.88
CA ASP A 8 -21.57 27.45 -8.12
C ASP A 8 -20.66 26.24 -7.85
N TYR A 9 -19.78 26.33 -6.84
CA TYR A 9 -18.86 25.23 -6.50
C TYR A 9 -19.56 24.05 -5.84
N ARG A 10 -20.52 24.31 -4.93
CA ARG A 10 -21.32 23.23 -4.36
C ARG A 10 -22.10 22.49 -5.44
N ALA A 11 -22.70 23.22 -6.38
CA ALA A 11 -23.40 22.62 -7.51
C ALA A 11 -22.45 21.78 -8.39
N GLN A 12 -21.25 22.27 -8.69
CA GLN A 12 -20.26 21.52 -9.47
C GLN A 12 -19.72 20.27 -8.75
N LEU A 13 -19.58 20.31 -7.42
CA LEU A 13 -19.19 19.13 -6.64
C LEU A 13 -20.33 18.11 -6.54
N GLU A 14 -21.58 18.57 -6.42
CA GLU A 14 -22.77 17.71 -6.48
C GLU A 14 -22.89 17.04 -7.86
N ASP A 15 -22.62 17.79 -8.94
CA ASP A 15 -22.60 17.27 -10.32
C ASP A 15 -21.49 16.23 -10.51
N LEU A 16 -20.25 16.54 -10.08
CA LEU A 16 -19.14 15.59 -10.09
C LEU A 16 -19.47 14.31 -9.30
N GLN A 17 -20.07 14.44 -8.13
CA GLN A 17 -20.47 13.27 -7.33
C GLN A 17 -21.52 12.43 -8.06
N GLN A 18 -22.51 13.07 -8.69
CA GLN A 18 -23.55 12.39 -9.45
C GLN A 18 -22.96 11.67 -10.67
N GLU A 19 -22.05 12.30 -11.40
CA GLU A 19 -21.37 11.68 -12.55
C GLU A 19 -20.50 10.49 -12.09
N LEU A 20 -19.74 10.63 -10.99
CA LEU A 20 -18.97 9.53 -10.41
C LEU A 20 -19.84 8.35 -9.98
N ASP A 21 -21.03 8.59 -9.43
CA ASP A 21 -21.98 7.54 -9.03
C ASP A 21 -22.59 6.82 -10.25
N ASN A 22 -22.56 7.44 -11.44
CA ASN A 22 -23.09 6.86 -12.68
C ASN A 22 -22.04 6.07 -13.47
N ILE A 23 -20.76 6.16 -13.12
CA ILE A 23 -19.72 5.36 -13.75
C ILE A 23 -19.94 3.88 -13.37
N GLU A 24 -20.27 3.05 -14.36
CA GLU A 24 -20.27 1.60 -14.20
C GLU A 24 -18.82 1.13 -14.02
N ARG A 25 -18.38 1.01 -12.77
CA ARG A 25 -17.10 0.36 -12.47
C ARG A 25 -17.20 -1.11 -12.78
N ALA A 26 -16.18 -1.64 -13.49
CA ALA A 26 -15.99 -3.07 -13.57
C ALA A 26 -15.95 -3.65 -12.14
N PRO A 27 -16.53 -4.84 -11.90
CA PRO A 27 -16.41 -5.49 -10.60
C PRO A 27 -14.94 -5.64 -10.22
N GLU A 28 -14.60 -5.32 -8.97
CA GLU A 28 -13.26 -5.58 -8.43
C GLU A 28 -12.93 -7.06 -8.58
N THR A 29 -11.69 -7.37 -8.98
CA THR A 29 -11.22 -8.74 -9.04
C THR A 29 -11.02 -9.31 -7.65
N THR A 30 -10.93 -10.63 -7.55
CA THR A 30 -10.71 -11.30 -6.25
C THR A 30 -9.47 -10.77 -5.52
N LEU A 31 -8.37 -10.50 -6.23
CA LEU A 31 -7.15 -10.01 -5.60
C LEU A 31 -7.23 -8.53 -5.20
N GLU A 32 -7.98 -7.70 -5.93
CA GLU A 32 -8.26 -6.31 -5.54
C GLU A 32 -9.05 -6.26 -4.22
N ILE A 33 -10.09 -7.09 -4.09
CA ILE A 33 -10.92 -7.20 -2.87
C ILE A 33 -10.06 -7.53 -1.64
N PHE A 34 -9.01 -8.35 -1.79
CA PHE A 34 -8.10 -8.69 -0.70
C PHE A 34 -6.92 -7.72 -0.53
N GLY A 35 -6.79 -6.70 -1.38
CA GLY A 35 -5.64 -5.80 -1.40
C GLY A 35 -4.33 -6.52 -1.74
N GLN A 36 -4.39 -7.55 -2.58
CA GLN A 36 -3.27 -8.39 -2.97
C GLN A 36 -3.03 -8.44 -4.49
N SER A 37 -3.67 -7.56 -5.24
CA SER A 37 -3.56 -7.47 -6.70
C SER A 37 -2.13 -7.17 -7.18
N ARG A 38 -1.28 -6.57 -6.34
CA ARG A 38 0.14 -6.27 -6.64
C ARG A 38 1.15 -7.25 -6.06
N VAL A 39 0.68 -8.29 -5.37
CA VAL A 39 1.58 -9.27 -4.74
C VAL A 39 1.94 -10.37 -5.74
N GLU A 40 3.17 -10.33 -6.25
CA GLU A 40 3.72 -11.27 -7.26
C GLU A 40 3.46 -12.74 -6.94
N GLN A 41 3.65 -13.14 -5.68
CA GLN A 41 3.39 -14.50 -5.22
C GLN A 41 1.91 -14.93 -5.43
N ARG A 42 0.95 -14.02 -5.37
CA ARG A 42 -0.47 -14.36 -5.63
C ARG A 42 -0.75 -14.63 -7.10
N TRP A 43 -0.03 -13.94 -7.98
CA TRP A 43 -0.12 -14.19 -9.42
C TRP A 43 0.48 -15.54 -9.77
N GLU A 44 1.62 -15.86 -9.18
CA GLU A 44 2.25 -17.18 -9.29
C GLU A 44 1.30 -18.28 -8.81
N GLU A 45 0.72 -18.16 -7.61
CA GLU A 45 -0.19 -19.16 -7.04
C GLU A 45 -1.40 -19.42 -7.96
N LEU A 46 -2.02 -18.36 -8.49
CA LEU A 46 -3.15 -18.48 -9.43
C LEU A 46 -2.71 -19.07 -10.77
N LEU A 47 -1.60 -18.61 -11.33
CA LEU A 47 -1.07 -19.14 -12.58
C LEU A 47 -0.76 -20.64 -12.45
N VAL A 48 -0.02 -21.04 -11.42
CA VAL A 48 0.30 -22.45 -11.13
C VAL A 48 -0.96 -23.28 -10.96
N TYR A 49 -1.97 -22.76 -10.26
CA TYR A 49 -3.26 -23.45 -10.12
C TYR A 49 -3.87 -23.81 -11.48
N PHE A 50 -3.81 -22.92 -12.47
CA PHE A 50 -4.35 -23.17 -13.82
C PHE A 50 -3.40 -23.93 -14.75
N LEU A 51 -2.09 -23.85 -14.55
CA LEU A 51 -1.10 -24.58 -15.36
C LEU A 51 -1.03 -26.07 -15.00
N ASP A 52 -1.26 -26.42 -13.75
CA ASP A 52 -1.21 -27.81 -13.30
C ASP A 52 -2.55 -28.52 -13.57
N SER A 53 -2.58 -29.33 -14.64
CA SER A 53 -3.76 -30.11 -15.04
C SER A 53 -4.28 -31.10 -13.97
N THR A 54 -3.52 -31.39 -12.91
CA THR A 54 -3.96 -32.22 -11.79
C THR A 54 -4.86 -31.46 -10.81
N ASN A 55 -4.82 -30.12 -10.84
CA ASN A 55 -5.71 -29.28 -10.04
C ASN A 55 -7.16 -29.36 -10.56
N PRO A 56 -8.15 -29.23 -9.67
CA PRO A 56 -9.56 -29.42 -10.03
C PRO A 56 -10.18 -28.17 -10.72
N HIS A 57 -9.46 -27.55 -11.65
CA HIS A 57 -9.96 -26.39 -12.42
C HIS A 57 -10.77 -26.82 -13.65
N GLY A 58 -10.63 -28.05 -14.16
CA GLY A 58 -11.50 -28.57 -15.24
C GLY A 58 -11.22 -28.00 -16.64
N PHE A 59 -10.03 -27.44 -16.86
CA PHE A 59 -9.54 -27.05 -18.18
C PHE A 59 -8.68 -28.14 -18.85
N ASP A 60 -8.53 -29.30 -18.18
CA ASP A 60 -7.57 -30.34 -18.56
C ASP A 60 -6.18 -29.73 -18.80
N THR A 61 -5.64 -29.83 -20.02
CA THR A 61 -4.34 -29.25 -20.40
C THR A 61 -4.48 -27.99 -21.23
N ASP A 62 -5.67 -27.42 -21.37
CA ASP A 62 -5.92 -26.35 -22.35
C ASP A 62 -5.29 -25.02 -21.93
N VAL A 63 -5.29 -24.69 -20.63
CA VAL A 63 -4.58 -23.50 -20.10
C VAL A 63 -3.07 -23.67 -20.21
N LEU A 64 -2.53 -24.82 -19.78
CA LEU A 64 -1.11 -25.14 -19.94
C LEU A 64 -0.68 -25.06 -21.42
N ARG A 65 -1.51 -25.56 -22.33
CA ARG A 65 -1.24 -25.51 -23.78
C ARG A 65 -1.20 -24.09 -24.30
N ALA A 66 -2.15 -23.24 -23.90
CA ALA A 66 -2.17 -21.84 -24.28
C ALA A 66 -0.95 -21.10 -23.73
N PHE A 67 -0.61 -21.32 -22.46
CA PHE A 67 0.60 -20.75 -21.85
C PHE A 67 1.87 -21.17 -22.59
N LEU A 68 2.06 -22.48 -22.85
CA LEU A 68 3.22 -22.96 -23.63
C LEU A 68 3.21 -22.42 -25.06
N ARG A 69 2.03 -22.22 -25.68
CA ARG A 69 1.89 -21.57 -27.00
C ARG A 69 2.40 -20.15 -26.98
N ALA A 70 2.12 -19.39 -25.92
CA ALA A 70 2.70 -18.07 -25.72
C ALA A 70 4.24 -18.14 -25.70
N LEU A 71 4.82 -19.16 -25.04
CA LEU A 71 6.26 -19.31 -25.00
C LEU A 71 6.86 -19.67 -26.37
N TYR A 72 6.46 -20.79 -26.99
CA TYR A 72 7.11 -21.25 -28.23
C TYR A 72 6.74 -20.45 -29.49
N SER A 73 5.68 -19.63 -29.44
CA SER A 73 5.34 -18.72 -30.56
C SER A 73 6.10 -17.39 -30.47
N HIS A 74 6.69 -17.07 -29.32
CA HIS A 74 7.52 -15.91 -29.14
C HIS A 74 8.84 -16.06 -29.92
N GLY A 75 9.16 -15.10 -30.79
CA GLY A 75 10.22 -15.25 -31.80
C GLY A 75 11.66 -15.42 -31.27
N ASN A 76 11.87 -15.26 -29.97
CA ASN A 76 13.17 -15.39 -29.31
C ASN A 76 13.32 -16.70 -28.50
N THR A 77 12.29 -17.53 -28.39
CA THR A 77 12.39 -18.82 -27.72
C THR A 77 12.97 -19.89 -28.64
N SER A 78 13.70 -20.83 -28.05
CA SER A 78 14.23 -22.03 -28.69
C SER A 78 13.35 -23.26 -28.46
N MET A 79 12.26 -23.11 -27.70
CA MET A 79 11.31 -24.20 -27.43
C MET A 79 10.69 -24.77 -28.71
N PRO A 80 10.68 -26.11 -28.89
CA PRO A 80 10.00 -26.74 -30.00
C PRO A 80 8.47 -26.69 -29.81
N GLY A 81 7.74 -26.11 -30.76
CA GLY A 81 6.27 -26.13 -30.79
C GLY A 81 5.71 -26.99 -31.93
N PRO A 82 4.52 -27.62 -31.77
CA PRO A 82 3.73 -27.82 -30.55
C PRO A 82 4.21 -29.02 -29.71
N LEU A 83 4.16 -28.90 -28.38
CA LEU A 83 4.50 -29.96 -27.43
C LEU A 83 3.38 -31.01 -27.28
N ARG A 84 3.75 -32.24 -26.93
CA ARG A 84 2.85 -33.40 -26.80
C ARG A 84 2.80 -33.88 -25.34
N ASN A 85 1.82 -34.75 -25.03
CA ASN A 85 1.69 -35.41 -23.72
C ASN A 85 1.64 -34.45 -22.52
N LEU A 86 0.92 -33.34 -22.67
CA LEU A 86 0.84 -32.27 -21.67
C LEU A 86 0.26 -32.74 -20.33
N GLU A 87 -0.47 -33.86 -20.32
CA GLU A 87 -0.99 -34.49 -19.11
C GLU A 87 0.10 -35.07 -18.18
N HIS A 88 1.34 -35.17 -18.67
CA HIS A 88 2.51 -35.64 -17.91
C HIS A 88 3.48 -34.51 -17.55
N VAL A 89 3.12 -33.25 -17.83
CA VAL A 89 3.96 -32.11 -17.47
C VAL A 89 3.87 -31.88 -15.96
N GLU A 90 5.02 -31.82 -15.32
CA GLU A 90 5.15 -31.49 -13.91
C GLU A 90 5.26 -29.97 -13.76
N VAL A 91 4.44 -29.41 -12.86
CA VAL A 91 4.44 -28.00 -12.50
C VAL A 91 4.93 -27.87 -11.07
N SER A 92 5.93 -27.03 -10.84
CA SER A 92 6.47 -26.76 -9.50
C SER A 92 6.61 -25.26 -9.30
N SER A 93 6.23 -24.78 -8.11
CA SER A 93 6.41 -23.40 -7.67
C SER A 93 7.54 -23.26 -6.66
N GLN A 94 8.08 -22.05 -6.51
CA GLN A 94 9.08 -21.71 -5.50
C GLN A 94 10.26 -22.71 -5.46
N VAL A 95 10.86 -22.94 -6.63
CA VAL A 95 11.87 -23.97 -6.87
C VAL A 95 13.25 -23.50 -6.43
N SER A 96 13.82 -24.19 -5.44
CA SER A 96 15.16 -23.87 -4.95
C SER A 96 16.23 -24.10 -6.02
N THR A 97 17.09 -23.10 -6.22
CA THR A 97 18.25 -23.17 -7.13
C THR A 97 19.59 -23.34 -6.37
N GLY A 98 19.52 -23.51 -5.05
CA GLY A 98 20.66 -23.50 -4.13
C GLY A 98 21.15 -22.09 -3.76
N ASN A 99 21.04 -21.14 -4.69
CA ASN A 99 21.41 -19.73 -4.49
C ASN A 99 20.22 -18.78 -4.71
N GLY A 100 18.98 -19.26 -4.55
CA GLY A 100 17.75 -18.49 -4.68
C GLY A 100 16.55 -19.40 -4.91
N ILE A 101 15.45 -18.81 -5.32
CA ILE A 101 14.17 -19.48 -5.55
C ILE A 101 13.64 -18.97 -6.89
N ALA A 102 13.45 -19.86 -7.85
CA ALA A 102 12.78 -19.56 -9.11
C ALA A 102 11.28 -19.75 -8.93
N ASP A 103 10.47 -18.89 -9.55
CA ASP A 103 9.03 -18.86 -9.29
C ASP A 103 8.33 -20.11 -9.81
N ILE A 104 8.54 -20.49 -11.07
CA ILE A 104 7.88 -21.66 -11.66
C ILE A 104 8.87 -22.51 -12.46
N LEU A 105 8.80 -23.83 -12.30
CA LEU A 105 9.43 -24.81 -13.17
C LEU A 105 8.36 -25.68 -13.82
N LEU A 106 8.28 -25.63 -15.15
CA LEU A 106 7.52 -26.58 -15.96
C LEU A 106 8.49 -27.60 -16.53
N ARG A 107 8.19 -28.89 -16.44
CA ARG A 107 9.04 -29.90 -17.07
C ARG A 107 8.27 -31.12 -17.56
N GLN A 108 8.79 -31.69 -18.63
CA GLN A 108 8.49 -33.05 -19.03
C GLN A 108 9.79 -33.86 -18.87
N PRO A 109 9.84 -34.81 -17.92
CA PRO A 109 11.04 -35.57 -17.63
C PRO A 109 11.70 -36.12 -18.90
N ASP A 110 13.03 -35.99 -18.98
CA ASP A 110 13.88 -36.41 -20.11
C ASP A 110 13.64 -35.71 -21.46
N GLU A 111 12.67 -34.79 -21.57
CA GLU A 111 12.35 -34.09 -22.83
C GLU A 111 12.66 -32.59 -22.80
N TRP A 112 12.08 -31.86 -21.86
CA TRP A 112 12.28 -30.41 -21.78
C TRP A 112 11.96 -29.84 -20.40
N PHE A 113 12.51 -28.65 -20.10
CA PHE A 113 12.08 -27.83 -18.97
C PHE A 113 12.02 -26.35 -19.33
N VAL A 114 11.19 -25.61 -18.60
CA VAL A 114 11.10 -24.15 -18.64
C VAL A 114 11.21 -23.63 -17.21
N CYS A 115 12.27 -22.86 -16.94
CA CYS A 115 12.43 -22.13 -15.69
C CYS A 115 11.87 -20.72 -15.89
N ILE A 116 10.96 -20.28 -15.02
CA ILE A 116 10.21 -19.04 -15.19
C ILE A 116 10.43 -18.16 -13.96
N GLU A 117 10.76 -16.90 -14.22
CA GLU A 117 10.77 -15.83 -13.24
C GLU A 117 9.67 -14.83 -13.63
N LEU A 118 8.78 -14.49 -12.69
CA LEU A 118 7.69 -13.55 -12.87
C LEU A 118 8.07 -12.18 -12.30
N LYS A 119 7.57 -11.10 -12.89
CA LYS A 119 7.56 -9.77 -12.28
C LYS A 119 6.21 -9.10 -12.45
N VAL A 120 5.77 -8.40 -11.41
CA VAL A 120 4.56 -7.56 -11.44
C VAL A 120 4.94 -6.07 -11.38
N ASP A 121 5.51 -5.62 -10.27
CA ASP A 121 5.78 -4.17 -10.03
C ASP A 121 7.27 -3.80 -10.03
N SER A 122 8.13 -4.71 -9.60
CA SER A 122 9.55 -4.43 -9.42
C SER A 122 10.40 -5.10 -10.51
N PRO A 123 11.48 -4.45 -10.97
CA PRO A 123 12.43 -5.10 -11.87
C PRO A 123 13.18 -6.22 -11.15
N GLU A 124 13.92 -7.00 -11.93
CA GLU A 124 14.86 -7.98 -11.40
C GLU A 124 15.76 -7.37 -10.29
N THR A 125 15.98 -8.14 -9.22
CA THR A 125 16.94 -7.78 -8.16
C THR A 125 18.05 -8.82 -8.06
N ASN A 126 19.24 -8.38 -7.65
CA ASN A 126 20.36 -9.27 -7.29
C ASN A 126 20.79 -10.29 -8.37
N ALA A 127 20.70 -9.92 -9.66
CA ALA A 127 21.09 -10.75 -10.81
C ALA A 127 20.56 -12.19 -10.69
N GLN A 128 19.30 -12.34 -10.29
CA GLN A 128 18.67 -13.63 -10.06
C GLN A 128 18.56 -14.47 -11.32
N THR A 129 18.35 -13.85 -12.48
CA THR A 129 18.26 -14.56 -13.76
C THR A 129 19.59 -15.21 -14.11
N ASP A 130 20.72 -14.52 -13.91
CA ASP A 130 22.05 -15.11 -14.09
C ASP A 130 22.29 -16.27 -13.12
N ARG A 131 21.92 -16.10 -11.85
CA ARG A 131 22.04 -17.16 -10.84
C ARG A 131 21.26 -18.42 -11.22
N TYR A 132 20.09 -18.27 -11.83
CA TYR A 132 19.21 -19.38 -12.18
C TYR A 132 19.64 -20.06 -13.48
N ALA A 133 20.10 -19.30 -14.46
CA ALA A 133 20.69 -19.83 -15.69
C ALA A 133 21.96 -20.68 -15.41
N GLU A 134 22.78 -20.25 -14.44
CA GLU A 134 24.00 -20.97 -14.03
C GLU A 134 23.76 -22.08 -12.98
N ALA A 135 22.52 -22.23 -12.49
CA ALA A 135 22.22 -23.16 -11.41
C ALA A 135 22.41 -24.61 -11.86
N ALA A 136 23.27 -25.34 -11.15
CA ALA A 136 23.48 -26.77 -11.37
C ALA A 136 22.25 -27.64 -11.01
N ARG A 137 21.29 -27.06 -10.28
CA ARG A 137 20.05 -27.72 -9.87
C ARG A 137 18.88 -26.75 -9.86
N LEU A 138 17.72 -27.24 -10.29
CA LEU A 138 16.42 -26.59 -10.12
C LEU A 138 15.53 -27.59 -9.37
N GLY A 139 15.48 -27.47 -8.05
CA GLY A 139 14.86 -28.45 -7.17
C GLY A 139 15.55 -29.81 -7.24
N ASP A 140 14.80 -30.83 -7.66
CA ASP A 140 15.29 -32.19 -7.86
C ASP A 140 15.98 -32.42 -9.22
N LEU A 141 15.79 -31.52 -10.20
CA LEU A 141 16.44 -31.56 -11.51
C LEU A 141 17.93 -31.21 -11.43
N ASP A 142 18.82 -32.05 -11.97
CA ASP A 142 20.23 -31.69 -12.24
C ASP A 142 20.35 -31.20 -13.69
N THR A 143 20.47 -29.88 -13.86
CA THR A 143 20.46 -29.22 -15.16
C THR A 143 21.63 -29.65 -16.04
N ARG A 144 22.75 -30.11 -15.45
CA ARG A 144 23.95 -30.55 -16.18
C ARG A 144 23.80 -31.96 -16.76
N GLN A 145 22.84 -32.73 -16.25
CA GLN A 145 22.53 -34.08 -16.74
C GLN A 145 21.32 -34.09 -17.67
N HIS A 146 20.56 -33.00 -17.73
CA HIS A 146 19.48 -32.83 -18.70
C HIS A 146 20.05 -32.75 -20.11
N SER A 147 19.52 -33.59 -21.00
CA SER A 147 19.93 -33.63 -22.41
C SER A 147 18.84 -33.14 -23.37
N GLY A 148 17.67 -32.81 -22.82
CA GLY A 148 16.54 -32.26 -23.55
C GLY A 148 16.66 -30.76 -23.81
N THR A 149 15.58 -30.16 -24.30
CA THR A 149 15.53 -28.70 -24.49
C THR A 149 15.35 -28.00 -23.15
N ASN A 150 15.96 -26.83 -22.98
CA ASN A 150 15.76 -25.99 -21.82
C ASN A 150 15.48 -24.56 -22.26
N GLU A 151 14.57 -23.90 -21.56
CA GLU A 151 14.26 -22.48 -21.76
C GLU A 151 14.23 -21.79 -20.39
N TYR A 152 14.73 -20.56 -20.35
CA TYR A 152 14.60 -19.68 -19.20
C TYR A 152 13.77 -18.48 -19.64
N VAL A 153 12.69 -18.18 -18.93
CA VAL A 153 11.72 -17.16 -19.33
C VAL A 153 11.56 -16.15 -18.21
N TYR A 154 11.64 -14.87 -18.58
CA TYR A 154 11.35 -13.76 -17.69
C TYR A 154 10.03 -13.13 -18.13
N ILE A 155 8.98 -13.30 -17.32
CA ILE A 155 7.65 -12.75 -17.61
C ILE A 155 7.47 -11.47 -16.82
N ALA A 156 7.36 -10.34 -17.51
CA ALA A 156 7.28 -9.03 -16.88
C ALA A 156 6.32 -8.09 -17.62
N PRO A 157 5.93 -6.95 -17.03
CA PRO A 157 5.23 -5.91 -17.78
C PRO A 157 6.05 -5.46 -18.97
N LYS A 158 5.41 -5.07 -20.07
CA LYS A 158 6.10 -4.66 -21.31
C LYS A 158 7.14 -3.55 -21.12
N GLU A 159 6.89 -2.62 -20.20
CA GLU A 159 7.77 -1.48 -19.92
C GLU A 159 8.79 -1.77 -18.81
N ALA A 160 8.82 -2.99 -18.27
CA ALA A 160 9.82 -3.38 -17.27
C ALA A 160 11.22 -3.48 -17.89
N PRO A 161 12.28 -3.20 -17.12
CA PRO A 161 13.64 -3.51 -17.53
C PRO A 161 13.77 -4.99 -17.91
N ALA A 162 14.52 -5.25 -18.99
CA ALA A 162 14.85 -6.61 -19.41
C ALA A 162 15.62 -7.36 -18.31
N SER A 163 15.52 -8.69 -18.35
CA SER A 163 16.33 -9.57 -17.52
C SER A 163 17.83 -9.28 -17.71
N VAL A 164 18.58 -9.44 -16.62
CA VAL A 164 20.03 -9.24 -16.61
C VAL A 164 20.73 -10.34 -17.43
N SER A 165 20.20 -11.56 -17.39
CA SER A 165 20.77 -12.69 -18.09
C SER A 165 20.36 -12.76 -19.55
N LYS A 166 21.36 -12.87 -20.43
CA LYS A 166 21.15 -13.15 -21.86
C LYS A 166 20.57 -14.54 -22.16
N ASP A 167 20.59 -15.44 -21.18
CA ASP A 167 20.06 -16.80 -21.33
C ASP A 167 18.55 -16.85 -21.04
N PHE A 168 17.99 -15.77 -20.45
CA PHE A 168 16.56 -15.59 -20.30
C PHE A 168 15.95 -14.94 -21.54
N VAL A 169 14.77 -15.43 -21.93
CA VAL A 169 13.92 -14.80 -22.93
C VAL A 169 12.88 -13.95 -22.21
N ASP A 170 12.92 -12.64 -22.44
CA ASP A 170 11.91 -11.72 -21.93
C ASP A 170 10.61 -11.87 -22.73
N ILE A 171 9.51 -12.11 -22.01
CA ILE A 171 8.16 -12.22 -22.57
C ILE A 171 7.25 -11.33 -21.75
N SER A 172 6.39 -10.55 -22.41
CA SER A 172 5.52 -9.65 -21.69
C SER A 172 4.25 -10.35 -21.20
N TRP A 173 3.69 -9.92 -20.07
CA TRP A 173 2.39 -10.41 -19.59
C TRP A 173 1.28 -10.25 -20.63
N GLU A 174 1.33 -9.20 -21.45
CA GLU A 174 0.42 -8.96 -22.59
C GLU A 174 0.41 -10.13 -23.57
N HIS A 175 1.60 -10.69 -23.85
CA HIS A 175 1.72 -11.84 -24.74
C HIS A 175 1.10 -13.09 -24.14
N ILE A 176 1.31 -13.33 -22.83
CA ILE A 176 0.73 -14.46 -22.11
C ILE A 176 -0.79 -14.35 -22.04
N VAL A 177 -1.30 -13.19 -21.66
CA VAL A 177 -2.75 -12.93 -21.49
C VAL A 177 -3.50 -13.16 -22.79
N THR A 178 -2.99 -12.63 -23.92
CA THR A 178 -3.60 -12.81 -25.25
C THR A 178 -3.86 -14.29 -25.55
N GLU A 179 -2.93 -15.15 -25.14
CA GLU A 179 -3.00 -16.59 -25.36
C GLU A 179 -3.97 -17.28 -24.38
N LEU A 180 -3.98 -16.87 -23.11
CA LEU A 180 -4.92 -17.36 -22.11
C LEU A 180 -6.38 -17.00 -22.44
N GLU A 181 -6.64 -15.80 -22.98
CA GLU A 181 -7.97 -15.36 -23.42
C GLU A 181 -8.57 -16.27 -24.51
N THR A 182 -7.72 -16.87 -25.36
CA THR A 182 -8.19 -17.81 -26.38
C THR A 182 -8.81 -19.06 -25.76
N VAL A 183 -8.38 -19.46 -24.55
CA VAL A 183 -9.00 -20.59 -23.82
C VAL A 183 -10.46 -20.29 -23.49
N LEU A 184 -10.75 -19.07 -23.03
CA LEU A 184 -12.10 -18.64 -22.68
C LEU A 184 -12.96 -18.44 -23.94
N THR A 185 -12.39 -17.85 -24.99
CA THR A 185 -13.09 -17.54 -26.23
C THR A 185 -13.43 -18.80 -27.03
N ASP A 186 -12.44 -19.68 -27.27
CA ASP A 186 -12.61 -20.89 -28.08
C ASP A 186 -13.34 -22.01 -27.31
N GLY A 187 -13.30 -21.96 -25.97
CA GLY A 187 -13.89 -22.95 -25.08
C GLY A 187 -15.26 -22.58 -24.50
N PHE A 188 -15.96 -21.60 -25.09
CA PHE A 188 -17.25 -21.15 -24.56
C PHE A 188 -18.25 -22.30 -24.36
N GLY A 189 -18.66 -22.53 -23.12
CA GLY A 189 -19.58 -23.61 -22.72
C GLY A 189 -18.93 -25.00 -22.55
N LYS A 190 -17.61 -25.14 -22.74
CA LYS A 190 -16.86 -26.40 -22.56
C LYS A 190 -16.45 -26.64 -21.11
N TYR A 191 -16.11 -25.58 -20.38
CA TYR A 191 -15.55 -25.67 -19.02
C TYR A 191 -16.58 -25.31 -17.94
N PRO A 192 -16.37 -25.72 -16.68
CA PRO A 192 -17.22 -25.32 -15.58
C PRO A 192 -17.27 -23.79 -15.46
N SER A 193 -18.48 -23.21 -15.34
CA SER A 193 -18.66 -21.76 -15.30
C SER A 193 -17.86 -21.09 -14.18
N LYS A 194 -17.71 -21.76 -13.03
CA LYS A 194 -16.88 -21.28 -11.93
C LYS A 194 -15.42 -21.13 -12.35
N SER A 195 -14.86 -22.15 -13.00
CA SER A 195 -13.46 -22.14 -13.44
C SER A 195 -13.21 -21.10 -14.52
N SER A 196 -14.15 -20.95 -15.46
CA SER A 196 -14.10 -19.89 -16.47
C SER A 196 -14.12 -18.49 -15.84
N ALA A 197 -14.97 -18.28 -14.84
CA ALA A 197 -14.99 -17.01 -14.09
C ALA A 197 -13.69 -16.77 -13.33
N GLN A 198 -13.09 -17.79 -12.71
CA GLN A 198 -11.82 -17.63 -11.99
C GLN A 198 -10.65 -17.32 -12.93
N LEU A 199 -10.60 -17.93 -14.13
CA LEU A 199 -9.56 -17.62 -15.11
C LEU A 199 -9.75 -16.21 -15.69
N ALA A 200 -11.00 -15.81 -15.96
CA ALA A 200 -11.32 -14.45 -16.39
C ALA A 200 -10.91 -13.42 -15.33
N ASP A 201 -11.28 -13.63 -14.06
CA ASP A 201 -10.90 -12.78 -12.92
C ASP A 201 -9.37 -12.62 -12.78
N PHE A 202 -8.61 -13.69 -13.02
CA PHE A 202 -7.15 -13.62 -13.04
C PHE A 202 -6.61 -12.81 -14.23
N ILE A 203 -7.15 -13.01 -15.43
CA ILE A 203 -6.80 -12.23 -16.62
C ILE A 203 -7.11 -10.75 -16.42
N ASP A 204 -8.30 -10.43 -15.89
CA ASP A 204 -8.74 -9.08 -15.59
C ASP A 204 -7.80 -8.42 -14.58
N THR A 205 -7.34 -9.16 -13.56
CA THR A 205 -6.36 -8.65 -12.58
C THR A 205 -5.06 -8.24 -13.26
N ILE A 206 -4.55 -9.06 -14.18
CA ILE A 206 -3.32 -8.76 -14.91
C ILE A 206 -3.53 -7.51 -15.77
N GLN A 207 -4.65 -7.44 -16.49
CA GLN A 207 -4.97 -6.34 -17.39
C GLN A 207 -5.12 -5.01 -16.66
N LEU A 208 -5.81 -5.00 -15.52
CA LEU A 208 -6.03 -3.82 -14.69
C LEU A 208 -4.72 -3.31 -14.08
N GLU A 209 -3.96 -4.17 -13.39
CA GLU A 209 -2.76 -3.74 -12.67
C GLU A 209 -1.62 -3.30 -13.59
N LEU A 210 -1.51 -3.90 -14.77
CA LEU A 210 -0.50 -3.53 -15.76
C LEU A 210 -0.99 -2.45 -16.74
N ASN A 211 -2.19 -1.90 -16.52
CA ASN A 211 -2.82 -0.92 -17.40
C ASN A 211 -2.79 -1.36 -18.88
N MET A 212 -3.05 -2.64 -19.13
CA MET A 212 -3.07 -3.22 -20.48
C MET A 212 -4.30 -2.80 -21.29
N GLY A 213 -5.13 -1.90 -20.74
CA GLY A 213 -6.19 -1.21 -21.46
C GLY A 213 -5.64 -0.38 -22.62
N ASP A 214 -6.50 -0.10 -23.59
CA ASP A 214 -6.16 0.74 -24.74
C ASP A 214 -5.76 2.15 -24.22
N ILE A 215 -4.56 2.64 -24.55
CA ILE A 215 -4.12 4.01 -24.24
C ILE A 215 -5.06 5.08 -24.83
N ASN A 216 -5.90 4.70 -25.80
CA ASN A 216 -6.95 5.55 -26.36
C ASN A 216 -8.25 5.55 -25.54
N GLN A 217 -8.36 4.71 -24.50
CA GLN A 217 -9.45 4.69 -23.54
C GLN A 217 -9.00 5.36 -22.24
N ILE A 218 -9.08 6.70 -22.23
CA ILE A 218 -8.99 7.47 -21.00
C ILE A 218 -10.19 7.09 -20.13
N SER A 219 -9.98 6.75 -18.85
CA SER A 219 -11.07 6.40 -17.96
C SER A 219 -12.07 7.56 -17.81
N GLU A 220 -13.35 7.27 -17.60
CA GLU A 220 -14.36 8.30 -17.37
C GLU A 220 -13.99 9.17 -16.15
N GLU A 221 -13.37 8.60 -15.12
CA GLU A 221 -12.84 9.34 -13.97
C GLU A 221 -11.73 10.32 -14.36
N THR A 222 -10.87 9.98 -15.32
CA THR A 222 -9.81 10.88 -15.80
C THR A 222 -10.39 12.02 -16.65
N VAL A 223 -11.46 11.73 -17.41
CA VAL A 223 -12.25 12.76 -18.11
C VAL A 223 -12.89 13.72 -17.10
N LEU A 224 -13.57 13.19 -16.08
CA LEU A 224 -14.16 14.00 -15.01
C LEU A 224 -13.11 14.78 -14.23
N TYR A 225 -11.98 14.17 -13.87
CA TYR A 225 -10.89 14.90 -13.22
C TYR A 225 -10.42 16.09 -14.06
N THR A 226 -10.27 15.90 -15.38
CA THR A 226 -9.86 16.97 -16.29
C THR A 226 -10.92 18.08 -16.39
N GLU A 227 -12.21 17.72 -16.44
CA GLU A 227 -13.32 18.66 -16.53
C GLU A 227 -13.49 19.48 -15.24
N TYR A 228 -13.32 18.85 -14.07
CA TYR A 228 -13.52 19.47 -12.77
C TYR A 228 -12.21 19.89 -12.08
N ALA A 229 -11.07 19.83 -12.78
CA ALA A 229 -9.73 20.06 -12.21
C ALA A 229 -9.62 21.39 -11.47
N GLU A 230 -10.17 22.48 -12.03
CA GLU A 230 -10.12 23.80 -11.40
C GLU A 230 -10.86 23.81 -10.07
N THR A 231 -12.04 23.19 -10.01
CA THR A 231 -12.88 23.13 -8.80
C THR A 231 -12.24 22.23 -7.74
N ILE A 232 -11.72 21.08 -8.12
CA ILE A 232 -10.97 20.18 -7.23
C ILE A 232 -9.76 20.90 -6.64
N ASN A 233 -8.90 21.47 -7.49
CA ASN A 233 -7.69 22.17 -7.05
C ASN A 233 -8.03 23.35 -6.13
N ARG A 234 -9.09 24.11 -6.43
CA ARG A 234 -9.48 25.25 -5.60
C ARG A 234 -9.96 24.83 -4.20
N VAL A 235 -10.71 23.74 -4.09
CA VAL A 235 -11.17 23.20 -2.80
C VAL A 235 -9.98 22.64 -2.02
N GLN A 236 -9.05 21.94 -2.68
CA GLN A 236 -7.80 21.48 -2.06
C GLN A 236 -6.95 22.66 -1.57
N ASP A 237 -6.79 23.70 -2.38
CA ASP A 237 -6.04 24.91 -1.99
C ASP A 237 -6.72 25.64 -0.82
N ALA A 238 -8.06 25.68 -0.77
CA ALA A 238 -8.79 26.24 0.37
C ALA A 238 -8.58 25.41 1.63
N PHE A 239 -8.70 24.09 1.52
CA PHE A 239 -8.46 23.18 2.61
C PHE A 239 -7.05 23.34 3.21
N GLU A 240 -6.00 23.37 2.38
CA GLU A 240 -4.63 23.52 2.87
C GLU A 240 -4.38 24.89 3.51
N ARG A 241 -4.92 25.98 2.94
CA ARG A 241 -4.82 27.32 3.55
C ARG A 241 -5.52 27.40 4.90
N ASP A 242 -6.74 26.90 4.99
CA ASP A 242 -7.55 26.98 6.21
C ASP A 242 -6.97 26.06 7.30
N LYS A 243 -6.43 24.90 6.91
CA LYS A 243 -5.64 24.02 7.79
C LYS A 243 -4.41 24.73 8.35
N GLU A 244 -3.65 25.46 7.54
CA GLU A 244 -2.50 26.25 8.00
C GLU A 244 -2.93 27.34 8.99
N GLN A 245 -4.02 28.05 8.71
CA GLN A 245 -4.57 29.06 9.62
C GLN A 245 -4.99 28.46 10.97
N LEU A 246 -5.62 27.28 10.97
CA LEU A 246 -6.00 26.58 12.20
C LEU A 246 -4.78 26.18 13.03
N TYR A 247 -3.70 25.71 12.39
CA TYR A 247 -2.45 25.41 13.11
C TYR A 247 -1.83 26.65 13.73
N ASN A 248 -1.74 27.75 12.97
CA ASN A 248 -1.22 29.01 13.49
C ASN A 248 -2.08 29.53 14.66
N SER A 249 -3.41 29.43 14.56
CA SER A 249 -4.32 29.83 15.63
C SER A 249 -4.14 28.99 16.90
N LEU A 250 -4.00 27.67 16.77
CA LEU A 250 -3.70 26.77 17.89
C LEU A 250 -2.39 27.16 18.59
N GLU A 251 -1.34 27.40 17.81
CA GLU A 251 -0.03 27.78 18.30
C GLU A 251 -0.05 29.15 19.01
N GLU A 252 -0.61 30.17 18.36
CA GLU A 252 -0.73 31.53 18.92
C GLU A 252 -1.56 31.53 20.21
N THR A 253 -2.69 30.81 20.25
CA THR A 253 -3.55 30.71 21.43
C THR A 253 -2.84 29.96 22.55
N PHE A 254 -2.12 28.88 22.25
CA PHE A 254 -1.31 28.17 23.24
C PHE A 254 -0.27 29.09 23.87
N PHE A 255 0.50 29.83 23.06
CA PHE A 255 1.53 30.72 23.59
C PHE A 255 0.98 31.95 24.31
N ALA A 256 -0.23 32.40 23.97
CA ALA A 256 -0.92 33.43 24.75
C ALA A 256 -1.23 32.96 26.18
N GLU A 257 -1.55 31.68 26.38
CA GLU A 257 -1.87 31.09 27.68
C GLU A 257 -0.62 30.63 28.46
N PHE A 258 0.34 29.98 27.79
CA PHE A 258 1.51 29.35 28.42
C PHE A 258 2.79 30.18 28.38
N GLY A 259 2.88 31.16 27.47
CA GLY A 259 4.03 32.06 27.32
C GLY A 259 5.18 31.49 26.48
N HIS A 260 5.80 32.36 25.67
CA HIS A 260 6.95 32.02 24.82
C HIS A 260 8.29 31.90 25.57
N ASP A 261 8.36 32.36 26.82
CA ASP A 261 9.62 32.36 27.58
C ASP A 261 9.98 30.95 28.09
N GLU A 262 8.99 30.09 28.32
CA GLU A 262 9.17 28.74 28.87
C GLU A 262 8.88 27.63 27.87
N TRP A 263 8.12 27.93 26.81
CA TRP A 263 7.65 26.93 25.86
C TRP A 263 8.21 27.18 24.47
N ALA A 264 8.45 26.10 23.76
CA ALA A 264 8.82 26.07 22.36
C ALA A 264 7.82 25.22 21.58
N SER A 265 7.76 25.49 20.28
CA SER A 265 6.98 24.69 19.33
C SER A 265 7.90 24.12 18.25
N ASN A 266 7.49 22.99 17.70
CA ASN A 266 8.04 22.48 16.45
C ASN A 266 6.89 21.99 15.58
N THR A 267 6.62 22.72 14.51
CA THR A 267 5.67 22.29 13.49
C THR A 267 6.40 21.41 12.50
N ARG A 268 6.22 20.08 12.57
CA ARG A 268 6.57 19.22 11.44
C ARG A 268 5.60 19.57 10.31
N PRO A 269 6.08 19.79 9.07
CA PRO A 269 5.24 20.37 8.03
C PRO A 269 3.94 19.57 7.88
N ASN A 270 2.84 20.20 8.27
CA ASN A 270 1.45 19.84 7.98
C ASN A 270 0.87 18.57 8.63
N THR A 271 1.49 18.02 9.69
CA THR A 271 0.97 16.80 10.35
C THR A 271 0.42 17.05 11.76
N TYR A 272 1.15 17.77 12.61
CA TYR A 272 0.77 18.12 13.99
C TYR A 272 1.75 19.17 14.57
N ILE A 273 1.36 19.80 15.69
CA ILE A 273 2.24 20.70 16.44
C ILE A 273 2.86 19.91 17.59
N GLN A 274 4.16 20.07 17.84
CA GLN A 274 4.79 19.65 19.09
C GLN A 274 4.98 20.88 19.97
N LEU A 275 4.39 20.87 21.16
CA LEU A 275 4.49 21.94 22.16
C LEU A 275 5.21 21.40 23.38
N TYR A 276 6.37 21.96 23.72
CA TYR A 276 7.24 21.41 24.75
C TYR A 276 8.05 22.49 25.44
N LYS A 277 8.47 22.21 26.68
CA LYS A 277 9.53 23.01 27.32
C LYS A 277 10.91 22.53 26.86
N PRO A 278 11.91 23.41 26.65
CA PRO A 278 13.26 23.00 26.28
C PRO A 278 13.86 21.92 27.20
N GLU A 279 13.56 21.98 28.50
CA GLU A 279 14.00 21.05 29.53
C GLU A 279 13.35 19.66 29.39
N TRP A 280 12.21 19.57 28.70
CA TRP A 280 11.48 18.32 28.47
C TRP A 280 12.07 17.50 27.31
N ARG A 281 13.18 17.96 26.72
CA ARG A 281 13.86 17.30 25.60
C ARG A 281 15.13 16.60 26.06
N ASN A 282 15.41 15.45 25.45
CA ASN A 282 16.60 14.63 25.72
C ASN A 282 16.80 14.24 27.20
N ILE A 283 15.70 13.95 27.90
CA ILE A 283 15.71 13.53 29.30
C ILE A 283 16.35 12.14 29.43
N GLY A 284 17.31 11.99 30.33
CA GLY A 284 17.99 10.71 30.62
C GLY A 284 18.68 10.14 29.37
N SER A 285 18.20 8.98 28.89
CA SER A 285 18.74 8.31 27.70
C SER A 285 18.26 8.87 26.36
N GLY A 286 17.60 10.04 26.36
CA GLY A 286 17.11 10.71 25.16
C GLY A 286 15.59 10.72 25.00
N THR A 287 14.83 10.67 26.11
CA THR A 287 13.36 10.74 26.08
C THR A 287 12.90 12.17 25.85
N ASN A 288 11.82 12.37 25.08
CA ASN A 288 11.15 13.66 24.94
C ASN A 288 9.75 13.59 25.54
N ILE A 289 9.29 14.68 26.13
CA ILE A 289 7.91 14.87 26.60
C ILE A 289 7.33 16.09 25.87
N GLU A 290 6.14 15.95 25.30
CA GLU A 290 5.50 17.01 24.51
C GLU A 290 3.97 16.88 24.49
N TYR A 291 3.31 18.03 24.37
CA TYR A 291 1.90 18.07 23.99
C TYR A 291 1.78 18.10 22.47
N GLU A 292 0.90 17.26 21.94
CA GLU A 292 0.69 17.14 20.49
C GLU A 292 -0.79 17.35 20.10
N PRO A 293 -1.20 18.56 19.70
CA PRO A 293 -2.47 18.76 19.01
C PRO A 293 -2.38 18.32 17.54
N HIS A 294 -3.28 17.42 17.14
CA HIS A 294 -3.46 16.95 15.77
C HIS A 294 -4.80 17.43 15.20
N LEU A 295 -4.76 18.04 14.02
CA LEU A 295 -5.97 18.38 13.26
C LEU A 295 -6.40 17.21 12.39
N SER A 296 -7.57 16.64 12.68
CA SER A 296 -8.18 15.58 11.88
C SER A 296 -9.36 16.15 11.09
N LEU A 297 -9.07 16.75 9.93
CA LEU A 297 -10.06 17.44 9.10
C LEU A 297 -10.74 16.52 8.06
N ASN A 298 -10.09 15.42 7.66
CA ASN A 298 -10.54 14.51 6.61
C ASN A 298 -11.54 13.45 7.12
N GLN A 299 -12.56 13.87 7.85
CA GLN A 299 -13.59 13.00 8.41
C GLN A 299 -14.91 13.75 8.55
N LYS A 300 -16.03 13.01 8.63
CA LYS A 300 -17.39 13.61 8.72
C LYS A 300 -17.56 14.55 9.91
N GLN A 301 -16.81 14.33 10.98
CA GLN A 301 -16.79 15.19 12.17
C GLN A 301 -15.34 15.52 12.49
N PRO A 302 -14.82 16.68 12.03
CA PRO A 302 -13.47 17.08 12.32
C PRO A 302 -13.20 17.23 13.81
N THR A 303 -11.95 16.96 14.21
CA THR A 303 -11.55 17.04 15.62
C THR A 303 -10.13 17.59 15.76
N ILE A 304 -9.88 18.19 16.92
CA ILE A 304 -8.55 18.49 17.44
C ILE A 304 -8.22 17.38 18.43
N ARG A 305 -7.34 16.46 18.06
CA ARG A 305 -6.90 15.38 18.96
C ARG A 305 -5.67 15.83 19.72
N LEU A 306 -5.83 16.02 21.01
CA LEU A 306 -4.80 16.42 21.95
C LEU A 306 -4.14 15.18 22.53
N ARG A 307 -2.82 15.24 22.74
CA ARG A 307 -2.03 14.16 23.30
C ARG A 307 -0.98 14.70 24.25
N LEU A 308 -0.64 13.90 25.25
CA LEU A 308 0.66 13.95 25.90
C LEU A 308 1.46 12.78 25.38
N ASP A 309 2.53 13.07 24.64
CA ASP A 309 3.48 12.06 24.20
C ASP A 309 4.74 12.06 25.07
N ILE A 310 5.21 10.84 25.33
CA ILE A 310 6.48 10.57 26.00
C ILE A 310 7.15 9.52 25.12
N GLU A 311 8.12 9.96 24.34
CA GLU A 311 8.69 9.17 23.24
C GLU A 311 10.21 8.98 23.33
N HIS A 312 10.74 8.13 22.44
CA HIS A 312 12.14 7.69 22.36
C HIS A 312 12.66 6.79 23.50
N THR A 313 13.99 6.65 23.55
CA THR A 313 14.72 5.69 24.38
C THR A 313 14.64 6.09 25.86
N GLY A 314 13.97 5.25 26.66
CA GLY A 314 13.78 5.47 28.09
C GLY A 314 12.34 5.83 28.48
N LYS A 315 11.44 6.01 27.51
CA LYS A 315 10.06 6.43 27.75
C LYS A 315 9.30 5.60 28.79
N ASN A 316 9.51 4.28 28.83
CA ASN A 316 8.80 3.40 29.77
C ASN A 316 9.11 3.74 31.23
N ALA A 317 10.36 4.10 31.55
CA ALA A 317 10.75 4.46 32.92
C ALA A 317 10.13 5.79 33.35
N ILE A 318 10.09 6.77 32.45
CA ILE A 318 9.46 8.07 32.70
C ILE A 318 7.94 7.93 32.80
N ARG A 319 7.31 7.12 31.95
CA ARG A 319 5.88 6.80 32.03
C ARG A 319 5.53 6.09 33.34
N GLU A 320 6.32 5.10 33.76
CA GLU A 320 6.12 4.41 35.03
C GLU A 320 6.26 5.38 36.22
N GLU A 321 7.26 6.27 36.19
CA GLU A 321 7.44 7.28 37.23
C GLU A 321 6.29 8.29 37.25
N LEU A 322 5.80 8.74 36.09
CA LEU A 322 4.64 9.62 35.99
C LEU A 322 3.36 8.93 36.47
N SER A 323 3.12 7.68 36.09
CA SER A 323 1.96 6.89 36.54
C SER A 323 1.98 6.59 38.04
N SER A 324 3.16 6.64 38.69
CA SER A 324 3.26 6.56 40.15
C SER A 324 2.83 7.85 40.87
N LYS A 325 2.80 8.99 40.14
CA LYS A 325 2.42 10.32 40.64
C LYS A 325 1.00 10.69 40.25
N VAL A 326 0.55 10.31 39.04
CA VAL A 326 -0.78 10.58 38.50
C VAL A 326 -1.36 9.26 38.00
N SER A 327 -2.43 8.78 38.64
CA SER A 327 -3.00 7.47 38.29
C SER A 327 -3.78 7.53 36.98
N PRO A 328 -3.88 6.42 36.23
CA PRO A 328 -4.75 6.31 35.05
C PRO A 328 -6.17 6.82 35.30
N GLU A 329 -6.77 6.49 36.45
CA GLU A 329 -8.12 6.92 36.82
C GLU A 329 -8.23 8.45 36.95
N THR A 330 -7.14 9.13 37.33
CA THR A 330 -7.11 10.60 37.41
C THR A 330 -7.29 11.23 36.02
N PHE A 331 -6.72 10.61 34.98
CA PHE A 331 -6.92 11.05 33.60
C PHE A 331 -8.35 10.76 33.13
N GLU A 332 -8.85 9.56 33.41
CA GLU A 332 -10.20 9.15 33.01
C GLU A 332 -11.29 10.03 33.67
N ASP A 333 -11.14 10.36 34.95
CA ASP A 333 -12.04 11.26 35.69
C ASP A 333 -12.04 12.69 35.11
N ALA A 334 -10.93 13.12 34.50
CA ALA A 334 -10.81 14.38 33.76
C ALA A 334 -11.26 14.28 32.28
N GLY A 335 -11.77 13.11 31.87
CA GLY A 335 -12.23 12.87 30.50
C GLY A 335 -11.10 12.66 29.49
N TRP A 336 -9.91 12.30 29.94
CA TRP A 336 -8.78 11.90 29.10
C TRP A 336 -8.73 10.37 28.98
N GLU A 337 -8.44 9.88 27.78
CA GLU A 337 -8.21 8.47 27.50
C GLU A 337 -6.78 8.10 27.94
N TYR A 338 -6.63 7.12 28.85
CA TYR A 338 -5.34 6.53 29.15
C TYR A 338 -4.98 5.48 28.09
N VAL A 339 -4.07 5.83 27.19
CA VAL A 339 -3.73 5.02 26.01
C VAL A 339 -2.57 4.07 26.29
N ASP A 340 -1.53 4.56 26.98
CA ASP A 340 -0.22 3.91 27.14
C ASP A 340 0.29 3.23 25.84
N GLY A 341 0.14 3.94 24.73
CA GLY A 341 0.43 3.44 23.39
C GLY A 341 1.83 3.82 22.91
N ALA A 342 2.19 3.34 21.72
CA ALA A 342 3.48 3.66 21.10
C ALA A 342 3.69 5.18 20.87
N TYR A 343 2.60 5.95 20.69
CA TYR A 343 2.59 7.33 20.20
C TYR A 343 1.82 8.32 21.10
N ALA A 344 1.39 7.90 22.28
CA ALA A 344 0.75 8.75 23.28
C ALA A 344 0.71 8.03 24.63
N LEU A 345 0.82 8.77 25.73
CA LEU A 345 0.46 8.28 27.06
C LEU A 345 -1.03 8.47 27.30
N VAL A 346 -1.54 9.68 27.06
CA VAL A 346 -2.96 10.02 27.15
C VAL A 346 -3.42 10.83 25.95
N ALA A 347 -4.72 10.76 25.65
CA ALA A 347 -5.31 11.52 24.55
C ALA A 347 -6.73 12.01 24.86
N LYS A 348 -7.13 13.11 24.21
CA LYS A 348 -8.51 13.62 24.23
C LYS A 348 -8.84 14.21 22.86
N SER A 349 -10.11 14.11 22.44
CA SER A 349 -10.55 14.67 21.15
C SER A 349 -11.58 15.75 21.40
N VAL A 350 -11.28 16.96 20.95
CA VAL A 350 -12.19 18.11 20.98
C VAL A 350 -12.86 18.21 19.61
N PRO A 351 -14.21 18.23 19.53
CA PRO A 351 -14.90 18.48 18.26
C PRO A 351 -14.51 19.83 17.66
N LEU A 352 -14.17 19.85 16.38
CA LEU A 352 -13.89 21.08 15.65
C LEU A 352 -15.16 21.56 14.95
N ASP A 353 -15.68 22.69 15.41
CA ASP A 353 -16.75 23.42 14.72
C ASP A 353 -16.14 24.25 13.59
N ILE A 354 -16.35 23.81 12.34
CA ILE A 354 -15.82 24.51 11.16
C ILE A 354 -16.49 25.88 10.98
N GLU A 355 -17.71 26.08 11.50
CA GLU A 355 -18.40 27.38 11.42
C GLU A 355 -17.86 28.37 12.46
N ASN A 356 -17.25 27.87 13.54
CA ASN A 356 -16.66 28.67 14.60
C ASN A 356 -15.35 28.06 15.14
N PRO A 357 -14.29 28.02 14.31
CA PRO A 357 -13.06 27.31 14.63
C PRO A 357 -12.32 27.90 15.84
N GLU A 358 -12.39 29.21 16.04
CA GLU A 358 -11.75 29.90 17.18
C GLU A 358 -12.24 29.38 18.53
N ALA A 359 -13.55 29.09 18.66
CA ALA A 359 -14.10 28.54 19.90
C ALA A 359 -13.59 27.12 20.18
N SER A 360 -13.48 26.27 19.15
CA SER A 360 -12.90 24.93 19.29
C SER A 360 -11.41 24.96 19.61
N VAL A 361 -10.67 25.93 19.06
CA VAL A 361 -9.26 26.15 19.42
C VAL A 361 -9.15 26.54 20.88
N GLN A 362 -9.96 27.49 21.35
CA GLN A 362 -9.97 27.90 22.76
C GLN A 362 -10.30 26.72 23.69
N GLU A 363 -11.34 25.94 23.37
CA GLU A 363 -11.70 24.73 24.12
C GLU A 363 -10.53 23.74 24.16
N ALA A 364 -9.84 23.53 23.05
CA ALA A 364 -8.68 22.65 22.98
C ALA A 364 -7.52 23.12 23.87
N ILE A 365 -7.27 24.43 23.95
CA ILE A 365 -6.26 24.99 24.85
C ILE A 365 -6.69 24.88 26.32
N GLU A 366 -7.97 25.10 26.64
CA GLU A 366 -8.52 24.90 27.98
C GLU A 366 -8.36 23.45 28.45
N GLU A 367 -8.57 22.48 27.56
CA GLU A 367 -8.33 21.06 27.83
C GLU A 367 -6.84 20.76 28.06
N LEU A 368 -5.93 21.35 27.28
CA LEU A 368 -4.49 21.23 27.53
C LEU A 368 -4.08 21.86 28.87
N LEU A 369 -4.67 22.99 29.26
CA LEU A 369 -4.45 23.62 30.58
C LEU A 369 -4.91 22.71 31.72
N GLN A 370 -6.08 22.08 31.58
CA GLN A 370 -6.56 21.09 32.54
C GLN A 370 -5.59 19.92 32.66
N LEU A 371 -5.15 19.35 31.53
CA LEU A 371 -4.13 18.30 31.54
C LEU A 371 -2.84 18.77 32.21
N HIS A 372 -2.35 19.96 31.85
CA HIS A 372 -1.12 20.52 32.44
C HIS A 372 -1.23 20.70 33.95
N SER A 373 -2.41 21.05 34.47
CA SER A 373 -2.63 21.13 35.92
C SER A 373 -2.48 19.78 36.65
N LEU A 374 -2.68 18.67 35.93
CA LEU A 374 -2.51 17.32 36.47
C LEU A 374 -1.07 16.83 36.38
N VAL A 375 -0.38 17.11 35.26
CA VAL A 375 0.92 16.49 34.96
C VAL A 375 2.11 17.44 35.04
N GLY A 376 1.89 18.75 35.10
CA GLY A 376 2.94 19.77 35.03
C GLY A 376 3.98 19.59 36.12
N GLU A 377 3.59 19.73 37.39
CA GLU A 377 4.50 19.54 38.54
C GLU A 377 5.11 18.12 38.58
N PRO A 378 4.34 17.02 38.41
CA PRO A 378 4.91 15.68 38.29
C PRO A 378 5.99 15.53 37.20
N ILE A 379 5.78 16.11 36.02
CA ILE A 379 6.76 16.08 34.93
C ILE A 379 8.01 16.88 35.32
N GLU A 380 7.87 18.07 35.90
CA GLU A 380 9.00 18.88 36.34
C GLU A 380 9.85 18.14 37.39
N GLU A 381 9.23 17.48 38.37
CA GLU A 381 9.96 16.67 39.36
C GLU A 381 10.77 15.54 38.70
N ILE A 382 10.20 14.89 37.68
CA ILE A 382 10.86 13.83 36.92
C ILE A 382 12.03 14.42 36.12
N VAL A 383 11.80 15.49 35.36
CA VAL A 383 12.82 16.15 34.53
C VAL A 383 14.01 16.60 35.37
N ASN A 384 13.77 17.22 36.52
CA ASN A 384 14.81 17.70 37.43
C ASN A 384 15.73 16.56 37.93
N LYS A 385 15.18 15.37 38.18
CA LYS A 385 15.95 14.19 38.61
C LYS A 385 16.94 13.67 37.55
N TYR A 386 16.69 13.96 36.27
CA TYR A 386 17.58 13.54 35.16
C TYR A 386 18.51 14.66 34.68
N THR A 387 18.38 15.87 35.23
CA THR A 387 19.20 17.05 34.89
C THR A 387 20.18 17.45 36.00
N GLU A 388 19.98 16.96 37.23
CA GLU A 388 20.98 16.91 38.32
C GLU A 388 21.99 15.76 38.15
#